data_AF-F4R5F1-F1
#
_entry.id   AF-F4R5F1-F1
#
_cell.length_a   1.000
_cell.length_b   1.000
_cell.length_c   1.000
_cell.angle_alpha   90.00
_cell.angle_beta   90.00
_cell.angle_gamma   90.00
#
_symmetry.space_group_name_H-M   'P 1'
#
loop_
_entity.id
_entity.type
_entity.pdbx_description
1 polymer ?
#
loop_
_entity_poly.entity_id
_entity_poly.type
_entity_poly.pdbx_seq_one_letter_code
_entity_poly.pdbx_strand_id
1 'polypeptide(L)'
;MLYAFLKISTLLFSLWLHGSNVMVAGEQTKIFSCTRRFTLSSATQAVCKMDSPDEKDYTCSLNTCWYQGHQWIPMSSCVLTRSPQGSSKQHCAQYEFLSFEKGFSCINPAKYHYTCDYLENAGKVMQCTTCT
;
A
#
# COMPACT_ATOMS: atom_id res chain seq x y z
N MET A 1 -63.48 -1.38 -16.18
CA MET A 1 -62.25 -1.78 -16.89
C MET A 1 -61.09 -0.85 -16.50
N LEU A 2 -60.64 -0.86 -15.24
CA LEU A 2 -59.43 -0.14 -14.79
C LEU A 2 -58.44 -1.04 -14.03
N TYR A 3 -58.87 -2.24 -13.61
CA TYR A 3 -58.05 -3.16 -12.82
C TYR A 3 -57.00 -3.94 -13.64
N ALA A 4 -57.11 -3.99 -14.97
CA ALA A 4 -56.18 -4.74 -15.81
C ALA A 4 -54.86 -3.98 -16.08
N PHE A 5 -54.88 -2.64 -16.06
CA PHE A 5 -53.70 -1.83 -16.37
C PHE A 5 -52.69 -1.75 -15.21
N LEU A 6 -53.14 -1.92 -13.96
CA LEU A 6 -52.27 -1.82 -12.79
C LEU A 6 -51.27 -2.98 -12.68
N LYS A 7 -51.63 -4.18 -13.19
CA LYS A 7 -50.77 -5.39 -13.13
C LYS A 7 -49.62 -5.39 -14.14
N ILE A 8 -49.75 -4.67 -15.26
CA ILE A 8 -48.70 -4.63 -16.29
C ILE A 8 -47.61 -3.62 -15.92
N SER A 9 -47.97 -2.52 -15.23
CA SER A 9 -47.00 -1.51 -14.78
C SER A 9 -45.96 -2.02 -13.78
N THR A 10 -46.29 -3.02 -12.95
CA THR A 10 -45.33 -3.59 -11.99
C THR A 10 -44.29 -4.52 -12.63
N LEU A 11 -44.58 -5.10 -13.79
CA LEU A 11 -43.65 -6.01 -14.49
C LEU A 11 -42.59 -5.26 -15.32
N LEU A 12 -42.86 -4.01 -15.71
CA LEU A 12 -41.92 -3.21 -16.50
C LEU A 12 -40.82 -2.54 -15.67
N PHE A 13 -41.04 -2.36 -14.35
CA PHE A 13 -40.02 -1.77 -13.47
C PHE A 13 -38.87 -2.73 -13.13
N SER A 14 -39.04 -4.04 -13.26
CA SER A 14 -37.96 -5.02 -13.04
C SER A 14 -36.94 -5.10 -14.18
N LEU A 15 -37.24 -4.51 -15.34
CA LEU A 15 -36.34 -4.49 -16.51
C LEU A 15 -35.42 -3.26 -16.53
N TRP A 16 -35.53 -2.36 -15.56
CA TRP A 16 -34.76 -1.11 -15.46
C TRP A 16 -33.58 -1.16 -14.49
N LEU A 17 -33.14 -2.36 -14.13
CA LEU A 17 -31.90 -2.57 -13.37
C LEU A 17 -30.86 -3.30 -14.21
N HIS A 18 -30.59 -2.84 -15.44
CA HIS A 18 -29.47 -3.34 -16.24
C HIS A 18 -28.52 -2.18 -16.58
N GLY A 19 -27.96 -1.62 -15.51
CA GLY A 19 -26.83 -0.70 -15.54
C GLY A 19 -25.78 -1.16 -14.55
N SER A 20 -25.45 -2.45 -14.55
CA SER A 20 -24.28 -2.93 -13.82
C SER A 20 -23.06 -2.34 -14.50
N ASN A 21 -22.44 -1.33 -13.88
CA ASN A 21 -21.05 -0.99 -14.16
C ASN A 21 -20.21 -2.20 -13.75
N VAL A 22 -20.12 -3.20 -14.61
CA VAL A 22 -19.12 -4.25 -14.52
C VAL A 22 -17.80 -3.50 -14.69
N MET A 23 -17.12 -3.24 -13.57
CA MET A 23 -15.72 -2.83 -13.59
C MET A 23 -15.02 -3.80 -14.54
N VAL A 24 -14.46 -3.26 -15.60
CA VAL A 24 -13.66 -4.01 -16.57
C VAL A 24 -12.53 -4.68 -15.79
N ALA A 25 -12.72 -5.97 -15.49
CA ALA A 25 -11.66 -6.87 -15.10
C ALA A 25 -10.80 -7.08 -16.35
N GLY A 26 -9.86 -6.18 -16.62
CA GLY A 26 -9.15 -6.20 -17.90
C GLY A 26 -7.78 -5.53 -17.91
N GLU A 27 -7.48 -4.60 -17.02
CA GLU A 27 -6.09 -4.19 -16.79
C GLU A 27 -5.60 -4.87 -15.51
N GLN A 28 -4.68 -5.83 -15.66
CA GLN A 28 -3.87 -6.27 -14.52
C GLN A 28 -3.06 -5.06 -14.07
N THR A 29 -3.55 -4.33 -13.08
CA THR A 29 -2.79 -3.22 -12.51
C THR A 29 -1.50 -3.79 -11.95
N LYS A 30 -0.38 -3.45 -12.57
CA LYS A 30 0.93 -3.96 -12.18
C LYS A 30 1.21 -3.55 -10.73
N ILE A 31 1.42 -4.53 -9.86
CA ILE A 31 1.75 -4.31 -8.46
C ILE A 31 3.27 -4.24 -8.31
N PHE A 32 3.76 -3.13 -7.78
CA PHE A 32 5.16 -2.91 -7.45
C PHE A 32 5.33 -3.15 -5.95
N SER A 33 6.02 -4.23 -5.58
CA SER A 33 6.35 -4.54 -4.18
C SER A 33 7.71 -3.95 -3.85
N CYS A 34 7.74 -2.92 -3.00
CA CYS A 34 8.95 -2.14 -2.69
C CYS A 34 9.86 -2.91 -1.72
N THR A 35 10.43 -4.04 -2.15
CA THR A 35 11.15 -4.97 -1.27
C THR A 35 12.42 -4.37 -0.66
N ARG A 36 13.07 -3.44 -1.37
CA ARG A 36 14.36 -2.87 -0.95
C ARG A 36 14.17 -1.57 -0.16
N ARG A 37 13.37 -0.65 -0.69
CA ARG A 37 13.19 0.69 -0.10
C ARG A 37 11.86 1.31 -0.52
N PHE A 38 11.25 2.03 0.40
CA PHE A 38 10.14 2.93 0.13
C PHE A 38 10.42 4.28 0.80
N THR A 39 10.42 5.35 0.03
CA THR A 39 10.65 6.72 0.54
C THR A 39 9.66 7.69 -0.08
N LEU A 40 9.39 8.79 0.62
CA LEU A 40 8.53 9.86 0.12
C LEU A 40 9.42 10.90 -0.60
N SER A 41 9.18 11.14 -1.89
CA SER A 41 9.88 12.19 -2.64
C SER A 41 9.16 13.53 -2.57
N SER A 42 7.83 13.52 -2.41
CA SER A 42 7.00 14.71 -2.23
C SER A 42 5.73 14.38 -1.43
N ALA A 43 4.80 15.34 -1.31
CA ALA A 43 3.51 15.11 -0.69
C ALA A 43 2.60 14.14 -1.48
N THR A 44 2.87 13.95 -2.78
CA THR A 44 2.03 13.15 -3.68
C THR A 44 2.78 11.99 -4.33
N GLN A 45 4.10 11.92 -4.18
CA GLN A 45 4.96 10.93 -4.82
C GLN A 45 5.83 10.18 -3.82
N ALA A 46 6.09 8.92 -4.16
CA ALA A 46 7.02 8.05 -3.46
C ALA A 46 8.01 7.43 -4.45
N VAL A 47 9.14 6.96 -3.93
CA VAL A 47 10.08 6.12 -4.66
C VAL A 47 10.03 4.72 -4.07
N CYS A 48 9.74 3.76 -4.95
CA CYS A 48 9.68 2.34 -4.66
C CYS A 48 10.88 1.65 -5.29
N LYS A 49 11.70 1.01 -4.47
CA LYS A 49 12.86 0.23 -4.93
C LYS A 49 12.59 -1.25 -4.73
N MET A 50 12.74 -2.01 -5.82
CA MET A 50 12.58 -3.46 -5.84
C MET A 50 13.95 -4.13 -5.96
N ASP A 51 14.14 -5.30 -5.37
CA ASP A 51 15.39 -6.09 -5.49
C ASP A 51 15.37 -7.07 -6.68
N SER A 52 14.20 -7.37 -7.23
CA SER A 52 14.01 -8.37 -8.29
C SER A 52 12.93 -7.92 -9.28
N PRO A 53 13.06 -8.18 -10.59
CA PRO A 53 14.16 -8.90 -11.27
C PRO A 53 15.47 -8.11 -11.39
N ASP A 54 15.41 -6.78 -11.33
CA ASP A 54 16.55 -5.88 -11.31
C ASP A 54 16.36 -4.83 -10.21
N GLU A 55 17.46 -4.39 -9.61
CA GLU A 55 17.44 -3.29 -8.65
C GLU A 55 17.07 -1.99 -9.36
N LYS A 56 15.80 -1.60 -9.29
CA LYS A 56 15.27 -0.42 -9.97
C LYS A 56 14.41 0.43 -9.04
N ASP A 57 14.64 1.74 -9.14
CA ASP A 57 13.79 2.76 -8.55
C ASP A 57 12.62 3.06 -9.49
N TYR A 58 11.41 3.05 -8.95
CA TYR A 58 10.18 3.48 -9.62
C TYR A 58 9.60 4.67 -8.89
N THR A 59 9.16 5.67 -9.65
CA THR A 59 8.40 6.78 -9.07
C THR A 59 6.93 6.41 -9.06
N CYS A 60 6.33 6.38 -7.87
CA CYS A 60 4.95 5.94 -7.66
C CYS A 60 4.07 7.08 -7.16
N SER A 61 2.79 7.06 -7.55
CA SER A 61 1.78 7.94 -6.94
C SER A 61 1.47 7.46 -5.53
N LEU A 62 1.71 8.31 -4.52
CA LEU A 62 1.63 7.93 -3.10
C LEU A 62 0.23 7.43 -2.68
N ASN A 63 -0.83 7.98 -3.28
CA ASN A 63 -2.21 7.55 -3.01
C ASN A 63 -2.53 6.13 -3.52
N THR A 64 -1.62 5.50 -4.26
CA THR A 64 -1.73 4.11 -4.72
C THR A 64 -0.86 3.13 -3.94
N CYS A 65 -0.09 3.63 -2.98
CA CYS A 65 0.85 2.84 -2.19
C CYS A 65 0.24 2.50 -0.83
N TRP A 66 0.04 1.20 -0.59
CA TRP A 66 -0.61 0.71 0.62
C TRP A 66 0.01 -0.57 1.14
N TYR A 67 -0.04 -0.74 2.45
CA TYR A 67 0.15 -2.00 3.15
C TYR A 67 -1.09 -2.24 4.00
N GLN A 68 -1.88 -3.25 3.65
CA GLN A 68 -3.10 -3.62 4.38
C GLN A 68 -4.03 -2.42 4.67
N GLY A 69 -4.16 -1.48 3.72
CA GLY A 69 -5.00 -0.28 3.88
C GLY A 69 -4.33 0.90 4.61
N HIS A 70 -3.04 0.83 4.91
CA HIS A 70 -2.28 1.92 5.53
C HIS A 70 -1.14 2.43 4.63
N GLN A 71 -0.83 3.73 4.70
CA GLN A 71 0.34 4.35 4.03
C GLN A 71 1.61 4.30 4.91
N TRP A 72 1.71 3.26 5.73
CA TRP A 72 2.85 2.94 6.57
C TRP A 72 2.87 1.43 6.79
N ILE A 73 4.04 0.88 7.12
CA ILE A 73 4.18 -0.53 7.47
C ILE A 73 4.43 -0.71 8.98
N PRO A 74 3.76 -1.64 9.66
CA PRO A 74 3.99 -1.92 11.07
C PRO A 74 5.33 -2.64 11.23
N MET A 75 6.32 -1.99 11.82
CA MET A 75 7.57 -2.64 12.20
C MET A 75 7.67 -2.87 13.70
N SER A 76 8.25 -3.99 14.11
CA SER A 76 8.53 -4.37 15.49
C SER A 76 10.02 -4.37 15.77
N SER A 77 10.38 -4.42 17.06
CA SER A 77 11.77 -4.49 17.51
C SER A 77 12.62 -3.31 16.99
N CYS A 78 12.01 -2.13 16.95
CA CYS A 78 12.63 -0.90 16.44
C CYS A 78 13.30 -0.11 17.56
N VAL A 79 14.57 0.22 17.38
CA VAL A 79 15.40 1.01 18.31
C VAL A 79 15.64 2.39 17.71
N LEU A 80 15.40 3.44 18.50
CA LEU A 80 15.61 4.83 18.07
C LEU A 80 17.11 5.11 17.85
N THR A 81 17.50 5.54 16.66
CA THR A 81 18.92 5.60 16.23
C THR A 81 19.78 6.54 17.08
N ARG A 82 19.22 7.63 17.61
CA ARG A 82 19.97 8.67 18.38
C ARG A 82 19.84 8.57 19.89
N SER A 83 18.96 7.70 20.39
CA SER A 83 18.78 7.49 21.83
C SER A 83 18.19 6.09 22.03
N PRO A 84 19.02 5.05 22.02
CA PRO A 84 18.56 3.67 22.09
C PRO A 84 18.05 3.37 23.51
N GLN A 85 16.77 3.63 23.75
CA GLN A 85 16.07 3.28 24.97
C GLN A 85 15.09 2.14 24.69
N GLY A 86 15.63 0.93 24.61
CA GLY A 86 14.84 -0.27 24.35
C GLY A 86 14.28 -0.34 22.92
N SER A 87 13.42 -1.34 22.71
CA SER A 87 12.75 -1.59 21.43
C SER A 87 11.27 -1.20 21.49
N SER A 88 10.72 -0.86 20.33
CA SER A 88 9.34 -0.38 20.19
C SER A 88 8.71 -0.91 18.90
N LYS A 89 7.38 -0.78 18.81
CA LYS A 89 6.66 -0.94 17.55
C LYS A 89 6.54 0.44 16.89
N GLN A 90 6.77 0.50 15.59
CA GLN A 90 6.73 1.73 14.81
C GLN A 90 5.82 1.57 13.59
N HIS A 91 5.17 2.66 13.21
CA HIS A 91 4.47 2.77 11.94
C HIS A 91 5.43 3.45 10.97
N CYS A 92 6.12 2.67 10.13
CA CYS A 92 7.16 3.18 9.25
C CYS A 92 6.54 3.70 7.95
N ALA A 93 6.54 5.02 7.77
CA ALA A 93 6.09 5.66 6.54
C ALA A 93 7.15 5.59 5.44
N GLN A 94 8.41 5.40 5.83
CA GLN A 94 9.53 5.14 4.93
C GLN A 94 10.42 4.06 5.53
N TYR A 95 11.03 3.24 4.69
CA TYR A 95 11.97 2.22 5.12
C TYR A 95 12.99 1.89 4.05
N GLU A 96 14.11 1.31 4.50
CA GLU A 96 15.15 0.76 3.64
C GLU A 96 15.71 -0.51 4.29
N PHE A 97 15.76 -1.61 3.53
CA PHE A 97 16.48 -2.80 3.95
C PHE A 97 17.98 -2.48 3.94
N LEU A 98 18.67 -2.72 5.06
CA LEU A 98 20.10 -2.42 5.20
C LEU A 98 20.93 -3.67 4.91
N SER A 99 20.72 -4.74 5.69
CA SER A 99 21.27 -6.08 5.51
C SER A 99 20.53 -7.06 6.43
N PHE A 100 20.79 -8.36 6.31
CA PHE A 100 20.20 -9.34 7.23
C PHE A 100 20.63 -9.10 8.69
N GLU A 101 21.86 -8.63 8.95
CA GLU A 101 22.32 -8.34 10.32
C GLU A 101 21.83 -6.98 10.85
N LYS A 102 21.67 -5.99 9.96
CA LYS A 102 21.27 -4.62 10.34
C LYS A 102 19.76 -4.40 10.31
N GLY A 103 19.02 -5.29 9.66
CA GLY A 103 17.58 -5.18 9.47
C GLY A 103 17.18 -4.00 8.59
N PHE A 104 16.24 -3.20 9.07
CA PHE A 104 15.63 -2.11 8.32
C PHE A 104 15.88 -0.76 8.98
N SER A 105 16.22 0.24 8.18
CA SER A 105 16.02 1.64 8.54
C SER A 105 14.55 1.98 8.41
N CYS A 106 13.99 2.72 9.36
CA CYS A 106 12.60 3.15 9.39
C CYS A 106 12.49 4.63 9.76
N ILE A 107 11.61 5.35 9.07
CA ILE A 107 11.20 6.71 9.46
C ILE A 107 9.69 6.70 9.68
N ASN A 108 9.25 7.02 10.89
CA ASN A 108 7.84 7.10 11.22
C ASN A 108 7.23 8.45 10.74
N PRO A 109 5.89 8.62 10.74
CA PRO A 109 5.24 9.88 10.36
C PRO A 109 5.73 11.10 11.14
N ALA A 110 6.11 10.92 12.41
CA ALA A 110 6.69 11.95 13.27
C ALA A 110 8.17 12.26 12.97
N LYS A 111 8.73 11.68 11.90
CA LYS A 111 10.11 11.90 11.40
C LYS A 111 11.22 11.41 12.32
N TYR A 112 10.91 10.51 13.25
CA TYR A 112 11.92 9.82 14.05
C TYR A 112 12.51 8.64 13.28
N HIS A 113 13.82 8.46 13.41
CA HIS A 113 14.58 7.40 12.74
C HIS A 113 14.81 6.22 13.67
N TYR A 114 14.52 5.03 13.18
CA TYR A 114 14.69 3.77 13.89
C TYR A 114 15.46 2.77 13.04
N THR A 115 16.11 1.83 13.74
CA THR A 115 16.59 0.59 13.15
C THR A 115 15.74 -0.55 13.71
N CYS A 116 15.17 -1.38 12.84
CA CYS A 116 14.27 -2.47 13.21
C CYS A 116 14.89 -3.82 12.80
N ASP A 117 14.69 -4.85 13.62
CA ASP A 117 15.20 -6.20 13.36
C ASP A 117 14.69 -6.79 12.03
N TYR A 118 15.50 -7.62 11.37
CA TYR A 118 15.12 -8.25 10.09
C TYR A 118 14.02 -9.31 10.26
N LEU A 119 14.20 -10.26 11.18
CA LEU A 119 13.37 -11.47 11.29
C LEU A 119 11.92 -11.11 11.63
N GLU A 120 11.75 -10.09 12.46
CA GLU A 120 10.45 -9.57 12.88
C GLU A 120 9.69 -8.79 11.79
N ASN A 121 10.37 -8.39 10.72
CA ASN A 121 9.86 -7.45 9.72
C ASN A 121 9.97 -7.92 8.28
N ALA A 122 10.61 -9.06 8.02
CA ALA A 122 10.73 -9.66 6.71
C ALA A 122 9.34 -9.85 6.05
N GLY A 123 9.25 -9.55 4.75
CA GLY A 123 8.02 -9.66 3.97
C GLY A 123 7.01 -8.50 4.15
N LYS A 124 7.22 -7.58 5.09
CA LYS A 124 6.39 -6.38 5.23
C LYS A 124 6.85 -5.32 4.23
N VAL A 125 6.18 -5.26 3.09
CA VAL A 125 6.57 -4.37 1.98
C VAL A 125 5.40 -3.52 1.52
N MET A 126 5.66 -2.25 1.24
CA MET A 126 4.68 -1.36 0.60
C MET A 126 4.39 -1.86 -0.81
N GLN A 127 3.12 -1.87 -1.19
CA GLN A 127 2.69 -2.22 -2.54
C GLN A 127 2.07 -1.00 -3.22
N CYS A 128 2.57 -0.66 -4.41
CA CYS A 128 2.07 0.45 -5.22
C CYS A 128 1.51 -0.07 -6.55
N THR A 129 0.48 0.58 -7.09
CA THR A 129 -0.15 0.14 -8.35
C THR A 129 0.05 1.12 -9.52
N THR A 130 0.47 2.36 -9.26
CA THR A 130 0.74 3.35 -10.30
C THR A 130 2.16 3.89 -10.16
N CYS A 131 3.08 3.32 -10.95
CA CYS A 131 4.48 3.69 -10.95
C CYS A 131 5.08 3.75 -12.36
N THR A 132 6.12 4.57 -12.53
CA THR A 132 6.90 4.75 -13.77
C THR A 132 8.38 4.51 -13.52
#